data_AF-A0A1B8SB52-F1
#
_entry.id   AF-A0A1B8SB52-F1
#
_cell.length_a   1.000
_cell.length_b   1.000
_cell.length_c   1.000
_cell.angle_alpha   90.00
_cell.angle_beta   90.00
_cell.angle_gamma   90.00
#
_symmetry.space_group_name_H-M   'P 1'
#
loop_
_entity.id
_entity.type
_entity.pdbx_description
1 polymer ?
#
loop_
_entity_poly.entity_id
_entity_poly.type
_entity_poly.pdbx_seq_one_letter_code
_entity_poly.pdbx_strand_id
1 'polypeptide(L)'
;MLTDSGGLTVSMAHLNMEELIRIADVPRSSVYRAWGTKEAFYVELMERMVIPGPEGSYAEEVVRVARAVLEQHRELLGTPQGRRTVLAELIRCTVTHSFHGAARSLAWRSFTALALAVPTFDEGDQERILAALARSHARVIDRVAEVYAEALPKLGMRVKAGFDIRTCIATGSSAMDGLIRLSLTDPDTVASRTVRAGPNGEPVEWELPAVAFMAILDAMVEPDPEFCE
;
A
#
# COMPACT_ATOMS: atom_id res chain seq x y z
N MET A 1 12.38 -14.87 20.19
CA MET A 1 13.25 -14.98 21.39
C MET A 1 13.30 -13.62 22.06
N LEU A 2 13.58 -13.53 23.37
CA LEU A 2 13.87 -12.23 24.02
C LEU A 2 15.31 -11.82 23.70
N THR A 3 15.54 -10.59 23.24
CA THR A 3 16.90 -10.02 23.13
C THR A 3 17.38 -9.50 24.48
N ASP A 4 18.68 -9.29 24.64
CA ASP A 4 19.29 -8.61 25.81
C ASP A 4 18.68 -7.23 26.10
N SER A 5 18.00 -6.63 25.11
CA SER A 5 17.27 -5.37 25.19
C SER A 5 15.77 -5.50 25.51
N GLY A 6 15.27 -6.70 25.86
CA GLY A 6 13.89 -6.93 26.29
C GLY A 6 12.85 -6.94 25.17
N GLY A 7 13.27 -6.95 23.90
CA GLY A 7 12.39 -7.02 22.73
C GLY A 7 12.03 -8.46 22.33
N LEU A 8 10.81 -8.67 21.83
CA LEU A 8 10.40 -9.92 21.19
C LEU A 8 10.89 -9.97 19.74
N THR A 9 11.74 -10.94 19.40
CA THR A 9 12.13 -11.18 18.00
C THR A 9 11.23 -12.21 17.33
N VAL A 10 10.73 -11.85 16.15
CA VAL A 10 10.10 -12.79 15.22
C VAL A 10 11.22 -13.53 14.49
N SER A 11 11.39 -14.82 14.78
CA SER A 11 12.39 -15.65 14.13
C SER A 11 11.76 -16.52 13.05
N MET A 12 12.33 -16.51 11.85
CA MET A 12 11.96 -17.44 10.77
C MET A 12 12.61 -18.83 10.92
N ALA A 13 13.27 -19.11 12.05
CA ALA A 13 13.91 -20.39 12.35
C ALA A 13 12.96 -21.60 12.25
N HIS A 14 11.64 -21.36 12.28
CA HIS A 14 10.59 -22.37 12.19
C HIS A 14 10.30 -22.85 10.77
N LEU A 15 10.74 -22.16 9.71
CA LEU A 15 10.65 -22.72 8.37
C LEU A 15 11.61 -23.91 8.29
N ASN A 16 11.07 -25.07 7.90
CA ASN A 16 11.81 -26.29 7.70
C ASN A 16 12.04 -26.49 6.19
N MET A 17 13.28 -26.30 5.75
CA MET A 17 13.68 -26.45 4.35
C MET A 17 13.41 -27.86 3.83
N GLU A 18 13.57 -28.90 4.66
CA GLU A 18 13.27 -30.28 4.27
C GLU A 18 11.78 -30.48 4.01
N GLU A 19 10.94 -29.83 4.81
CA GLU A 19 9.49 -29.88 4.62
C GLU A 19 9.08 -29.13 3.34
N LEU A 20 9.72 -28.00 3.03
CA LEU A 20 9.49 -27.27 1.78
C LEU A 20 9.95 -28.05 0.55
N ILE A 21 11.11 -28.73 0.63
CA ILE A 21 11.60 -29.63 -0.41
C ILE A 21 10.59 -30.75 -0.66
N ARG A 22 10.05 -31.33 0.41
CA ARG A 22 9.03 -32.39 0.36
C ARG A 22 7.73 -31.89 -0.27
N ILE A 23 7.26 -30.70 0.11
CA ILE A 23 6.03 -30.10 -0.45
C ILE A 23 6.20 -29.77 -1.93
N ALA A 24 7.36 -29.24 -2.31
CA ALA A 24 7.66 -28.86 -3.69
C ALA A 24 7.96 -30.06 -4.61
N ASP A 25 8.09 -31.26 -4.05
CA ASP A 25 8.40 -32.52 -4.75
C ASP A 25 9.63 -32.41 -5.68
N VAL A 26 10.70 -31.78 -5.18
CA VAL A 26 11.96 -31.60 -5.90
C VAL A 26 13.10 -32.37 -5.22
N PRO A 27 14.11 -32.84 -5.99
CA PRO A 27 15.29 -33.46 -5.39
C PRO A 27 16.03 -32.48 -4.47
N ARG A 28 16.39 -32.96 -3.27
CA ARG A 28 17.20 -32.19 -2.31
C ARG A 28 18.46 -31.59 -2.93
N SER A 29 19.16 -32.37 -3.76
CA SER A 29 20.37 -31.93 -4.46
C SER A 29 20.11 -30.75 -5.40
N SER A 30 18.94 -30.65 -6.02
CA SER A 30 18.57 -29.51 -6.87
C SER A 30 18.40 -28.23 -6.06
N VAL A 31 17.82 -28.32 -4.85
CA VAL A 31 17.63 -27.16 -3.97
C VAL A 31 18.96 -26.67 -3.43
N TYR A 32 19.80 -27.55 -2.88
CA TYR A 32 21.13 -27.13 -2.41
C TYR A 32 22.07 -26.68 -3.53
N ARG A 33 21.87 -27.14 -4.77
CA ARG A 33 22.61 -26.62 -5.94
C ARG A 33 22.17 -25.20 -6.34
N ALA A 34 20.88 -24.91 -6.20
CA ALA A 34 20.32 -23.60 -6.56
C ALA A 34 20.66 -22.52 -5.53
N TRP A 35 20.61 -22.84 -4.24
CA TRP A 35 20.77 -21.84 -3.17
C TRP A 35 22.04 -21.99 -2.34
N GLY A 36 22.69 -23.16 -2.31
CA GLY A 36 23.90 -23.42 -1.51
C GLY A 36 23.65 -23.52 -0.01
N THR A 37 22.89 -22.58 0.57
CA THR A 37 22.53 -22.54 2.00
C THR A 37 21.04 -22.32 2.21
N LYS A 38 20.57 -22.59 3.43
CA LYS A 38 19.18 -22.40 3.84
C LYS A 38 18.82 -20.90 3.90
N GLU A 39 19.80 -20.10 4.30
CA GLU A 39 19.74 -18.65 4.45
C GLU A 39 19.55 -17.99 3.07
N ALA A 40 20.32 -18.42 2.05
CA ALA A 40 20.18 -17.91 0.69
C ALA A 40 18.81 -18.23 0.07
N PHE A 41 18.27 -19.42 0.34
CA PHE A 41 16.89 -19.77 -0.04
C PHE A 41 15.87 -18.88 0.65
N TYR A 42 16.02 -18.62 1.95
CA TYR A 42 15.11 -17.73 2.66
C TYR A 42 15.18 -16.31 2.17
N VAL A 43 16.36 -15.77 1.87
CA VAL A 43 16.47 -14.43 1.30
C VAL A 43 15.74 -14.33 -0.03
N GLU A 44 15.88 -15.31 -0.92
CA GLU A 44 15.14 -15.32 -2.19
C GLU A 44 13.64 -15.55 -2.01
N LEU A 45 13.24 -16.45 -1.11
CA LEU A 45 11.83 -16.67 -0.78
C LEU A 45 11.21 -15.39 -0.21
N MET A 46 11.92 -14.72 0.69
CA MET A 46 11.55 -13.43 1.27
C MET A 46 11.41 -12.39 0.17
N GLU A 47 12.40 -12.24 -0.72
CA GLU A 47 12.34 -11.39 -1.92
C GLU A 47 11.08 -11.63 -2.76
N ARG A 48 10.70 -12.91 -2.97
CA ARG A 48 9.49 -13.28 -3.70
C ARG A 48 8.20 -13.02 -2.92
N MET A 49 8.19 -13.22 -1.60
CA MET A 49 7.05 -12.94 -0.73
C MET A 49 6.74 -11.44 -0.66
N VAL A 50 7.73 -10.57 -0.88
CA VAL A 50 7.51 -9.12 -0.94
C VAL A 50 6.94 -8.64 -2.27
N ILE A 51 7.04 -9.46 -3.33
CA ILE A 51 6.49 -9.10 -4.64
C ILE A 51 5.01 -9.48 -4.63
N PRO A 52 4.09 -8.52 -4.85
CA PRO A 52 2.67 -8.85 -4.91
C PRO A 52 2.43 -9.90 -6.01
N GLY A 53 1.89 -11.07 -5.63
CA GLY A 53 1.45 -12.08 -6.58
C GLY A 53 0.15 -11.68 -7.28
N PRO A 54 -0.16 -12.26 -8.46
CA PRO A 54 -1.35 -11.92 -9.24
C PRO A 54 -2.67 -12.23 -8.52
N GLU A 55 -2.70 -13.18 -7.58
CA GLU A 55 -3.91 -13.62 -6.87
C GLU A 55 -4.37 -12.71 -5.71
N GLY A 56 -3.60 -11.66 -5.38
CA GLY A 56 -3.86 -10.76 -4.24
C GLY A 56 -4.28 -9.34 -4.61
N SER A 57 -4.59 -9.06 -5.88
CA SER A 57 -4.78 -7.71 -6.39
C SER A 57 -6.18 -7.17 -6.06
N TYR A 58 -6.37 -6.68 -4.83
CA TYR A 58 -7.45 -5.72 -4.55
C TYR A 58 -7.36 -4.48 -5.45
N ALA A 59 -6.24 -4.27 -6.16
CA ALA A 59 -6.06 -3.19 -7.12
C ALA A 59 -7.07 -3.27 -8.29
N GLU A 60 -7.45 -4.47 -8.76
CA GLU A 60 -8.50 -4.57 -9.80
C GLU A 60 -9.85 -4.07 -9.29
N GLU A 61 -10.19 -4.41 -8.05
CA GLU A 61 -11.40 -3.94 -7.40
C GLU A 61 -11.36 -2.42 -7.21
N VAL A 62 -10.23 -1.87 -6.77
CA VAL A 62 -10.02 -0.42 -6.65
C VAL A 62 -10.18 0.28 -8.00
N VAL A 63 -9.65 -0.29 -9.09
CA VAL A 63 -9.84 0.25 -10.46
C VAL A 63 -11.31 0.20 -10.89
N ARG A 64 -12.03 -0.90 -10.58
CA ARG A 64 -13.47 -0.99 -10.85
C ARG A 64 -14.25 0.09 -10.07
N VAL A 65 -13.94 0.27 -8.79
CA VAL A 65 -14.55 1.31 -7.94
C VAL A 65 -14.27 2.70 -8.48
N ALA A 66 -13.02 3.01 -8.84
CA ALA A 66 -12.65 4.31 -9.41
C ALA A 66 -13.44 4.60 -10.70
N ARG A 67 -13.54 3.61 -11.59
CA ARG A 67 -14.31 3.74 -12.83
C ARG A 67 -15.80 3.98 -12.57
N ALA A 68 -16.38 3.26 -11.61
CA ALA A 68 -17.78 3.41 -11.26
C ALA A 68 -18.08 4.82 -10.75
N VAL A 69 -17.22 5.36 -9.87
CA VAL A 69 -17.37 6.75 -9.36
C VAL A 69 -17.25 7.78 -10.50
N LEU A 70 -16.27 7.64 -11.38
CA LEU A 70 -16.09 8.54 -12.53
C LEU A 70 -17.30 8.50 -13.48
N GLU A 71 -17.85 7.31 -13.74
CA GLU A 71 -19.03 7.17 -14.59
C GLU A 71 -20.27 7.79 -13.95
N GLN A 72 -20.52 7.48 -12.68
CA GLN A 72 -21.69 7.93 -11.94
C GLN A 72 -21.74 9.45 -11.80
N HIS A 73 -20.59 10.11 -11.70
CA HIS A 73 -20.49 11.54 -11.46
C HIS A 73 -19.88 12.32 -12.63
N ARG A 74 -19.94 11.75 -13.85
CA ARG A 74 -19.38 12.38 -15.06
C ARG A 74 -19.90 13.80 -15.27
N GLU A 75 -21.18 14.06 -14.99
CA GLU A 75 -21.82 15.37 -15.16
C GLU A 75 -21.20 16.46 -14.28
N LEU A 76 -20.62 16.09 -13.12
CA LEU A 76 -19.97 17.04 -12.22
C LEU A 76 -18.58 17.47 -12.71
N LEU A 77 -17.98 16.75 -13.67
CA LEU A 77 -16.63 17.05 -14.17
C LEU A 77 -16.54 18.37 -14.95
N GLY A 78 -17.69 18.90 -15.40
CA GLY A 78 -17.77 20.15 -16.16
C GLY A 78 -17.66 21.42 -15.32
N THR A 79 -17.29 21.35 -14.05
CA THR A 79 -17.02 22.55 -13.23
C THR A 79 -15.82 22.31 -12.30
N PRO A 80 -15.04 23.34 -11.93
CA PRO A 80 -13.94 23.17 -10.97
C PRO A 80 -14.39 22.59 -9.62
N GLN A 81 -15.54 23.07 -9.11
CA GLN A 81 -16.09 22.58 -7.85
C GLN A 81 -16.53 21.11 -7.98
N GLY A 82 -17.21 20.76 -9.07
CA GLY A 82 -17.65 19.39 -9.29
C GLY A 82 -16.47 18.41 -9.49
N ARG A 83 -15.39 18.81 -10.18
CA ARG A 83 -14.15 17.99 -10.25
C ARG A 83 -13.53 17.76 -8.88
N ARG A 84 -13.46 18.78 -8.02
CA ARG A 84 -12.97 18.65 -6.64
C ARG A 84 -13.84 17.70 -5.81
N THR A 85 -15.16 17.77 -6.02
CA THR A 85 -16.13 16.86 -5.40
C THR A 85 -15.94 15.42 -5.88
N VAL A 86 -15.77 15.19 -7.20
CA VAL A 86 -15.50 13.85 -7.75
C VAL A 86 -14.17 13.30 -7.26
N LEU A 87 -13.12 14.13 -7.14
CA LEU A 87 -11.87 13.73 -6.52
C LEU A 87 -12.08 13.28 -5.07
N ALA A 88 -12.83 14.04 -4.27
CA ALA A 88 -13.11 13.68 -2.88
C ALA A 88 -13.82 12.31 -2.81
N GLU A 89 -14.80 12.08 -3.68
CA GLU A 89 -15.53 10.82 -3.75
C GLU A 89 -14.66 9.65 -4.23
N LEU A 90 -13.79 9.89 -5.21
CA LEU A 90 -12.80 8.91 -5.64
C LEU A 90 -11.92 8.47 -4.48
N ILE A 91 -11.39 9.42 -3.70
CA ILE A 91 -10.58 9.12 -2.54
C ILE A 91 -11.39 8.36 -1.49
N ARG A 92 -12.60 8.82 -1.16
CA ARG A 92 -13.50 8.17 -0.19
C ARG A 92 -13.71 6.69 -0.51
N CYS A 93 -13.96 6.37 -1.77
CA CYS A 93 -14.24 5.01 -2.20
C CYS A 93 -12.97 4.18 -2.38
N THR A 94 -11.99 4.68 -3.14
CA THR A 94 -10.79 3.90 -3.53
C THR A 94 -9.83 3.67 -2.36
N VAL A 95 -9.64 4.66 -1.48
CA VAL A 95 -8.75 4.51 -0.32
C VAL A 95 -9.34 3.53 0.69
N THR A 96 -10.65 3.59 0.92
CA THR A 96 -11.34 2.62 1.80
C THR A 96 -11.18 1.20 1.28
N HIS A 97 -11.40 0.94 -0.02
CA HIS A 97 -11.19 -0.39 -0.60
C HIS A 97 -9.72 -0.82 -0.53
N SER A 98 -8.79 0.10 -0.80
CA SER A 98 -7.35 -0.17 -0.71
C SER A 98 -6.93 -0.54 0.71
N PHE A 99 -7.43 0.18 1.71
CA PHE A 99 -7.17 -0.09 3.13
C PHE A 99 -7.64 -1.49 3.53
N HIS A 100 -8.89 -1.83 3.22
CA HIS A 100 -9.47 -3.13 3.56
C HIS A 100 -8.80 -4.28 2.79
N GLY A 101 -8.44 -4.06 1.52
CA GLY A 101 -7.69 -5.01 0.71
C GLY A 101 -6.27 -5.25 1.26
N ALA A 102 -5.55 -4.18 1.60
CA ALA A 102 -4.22 -4.25 2.17
C ALA A 102 -4.21 -4.92 3.57
N ALA A 103 -5.16 -4.57 4.44
CA ALA A 103 -5.28 -5.17 5.78
C ALA A 103 -5.49 -6.70 5.71
N ARG A 104 -6.21 -7.19 4.69
CA ARG A 104 -6.39 -8.63 4.45
C ARG A 104 -5.23 -9.28 3.69
N SER A 105 -4.37 -8.50 3.04
CA SER A 105 -3.28 -9.01 2.20
C SER A 105 -2.22 -9.77 2.99
N LEU A 106 -2.01 -11.03 2.62
CA LEU A 106 -0.90 -11.83 3.16
C LEU A 106 0.46 -11.23 2.77
N ALA A 107 0.59 -10.76 1.53
CA ALA A 107 1.82 -10.12 1.05
C ALA A 107 2.19 -8.89 1.88
N TRP A 108 1.21 -8.04 2.22
CA TRP A 108 1.46 -6.87 3.09
C TRP A 108 1.89 -7.28 4.50
N ARG A 109 1.23 -8.28 5.10
CA ARG A 109 1.62 -8.81 6.42
C ARG A 109 3.01 -9.41 6.40
N SER A 110 3.35 -10.17 5.36
CA SER A 110 4.67 -10.76 5.16
C SER A 110 5.75 -9.69 4.98
N PHE A 111 5.49 -8.66 4.18
CA PHE A 111 6.38 -7.50 4.04
C PHE A 111 6.64 -6.83 5.39
N THR A 112 5.58 -6.54 6.15
CA THR A 112 5.68 -5.89 7.46
C THR A 112 6.44 -6.74 8.47
N ALA A 113 6.14 -8.04 8.54
CA ALA A 113 6.84 -8.96 9.44
C ALA A 113 8.33 -9.06 9.09
N LEU A 114 8.66 -9.15 7.80
CA LEU A 114 10.03 -9.19 7.33
C LEU A 114 10.78 -7.89 7.66
N ALA A 115 10.16 -6.73 7.41
CA ALA A 115 10.76 -5.43 7.73
C ALA A 115 11.09 -5.29 9.22
N LEU A 116 10.24 -5.83 10.11
CA LEU A 116 10.48 -5.85 11.55
C LEU A 116 11.52 -6.89 11.98
N ALA A 117 11.68 -7.96 11.22
CA ALA A 117 12.63 -9.03 11.51
C ALA A 117 14.06 -8.74 11.02
N VAL A 118 14.29 -7.71 10.19
CA VAL A 118 15.62 -7.35 9.65
C VAL A 118 16.73 -7.35 10.72
N PRO A 119 16.55 -6.74 11.91
CA PRO A 119 17.63 -6.70 12.91
C PRO A 119 18.04 -8.08 13.48
N THR A 120 17.30 -9.14 13.16
CA THR A 120 17.56 -10.52 13.64
C THR A 120 18.48 -11.32 12.72
N PHE A 121 18.81 -10.80 11.53
CA PHE A 121 19.70 -11.44 10.56
C PHE A 121 21.15 -10.99 10.74
N ASP A 122 22.09 -11.75 10.18
CA ASP A 122 23.51 -11.38 10.12
C ASP A 122 23.71 -10.12 9.25
N GLU A 123 24.73 -9.30 9.57
CA GLU A 123 24.95 -7.99 8.94
C GLU A 123 24.94 -8.03 7.39
N GLY A 124 25.54 -9.06 6.78
CA GLY A 124 25.58 -9.23 5.33
C GLY A 124 24.20 -9.51 4.69
N ASP A 125 23.29 -10.17 5.42
CA ASP A 125 21.93 -10.45 4.96
C ASP A 125 21.00 -9.26 5.22
N GLN A 126 21.25 -8.46 6.26
CA GLN A 126 20.45 -7.26 6.56
C GLN A 126 20.42 -6.28 5.39
N GLU A 127 21.57 -5.92 4.83
CA GLU A 127 21.66 -4.97 3.72
C GLU A 127 20.89 -5.50 2.49
N ARG A 128 21.05 -6.78 2.17
CA ARG A 128 20.38 -7.41 1.05
C ARG A 128 18.86 -7.42 1.22
N ILE A 129 18.36 -7.78 2.41
CA ILE A 129 16.93 -7.81 2.73
C ILE A 129 16.35 -6.39 2.71
N LEU A 130 17.03 -5.40 3.31
CA LEU A 130 16.61 -3.99 3.27
C LEU A 130 16.51 -3.47 1.84
N ALA A 131 17.50 -3.78 0.99
CA ALA A 131 17.46 -3.38 -0.40
C ALA A 131 16.30 -4.03 -1.17
N ALA A 132 15.99 -5.30 -0.88
CA ALA A 132 14.83 -5.99 -1.45
C ALA A 132 13.49 -5.37 -1.01
N LEU A 133 13.34 -5.08 0.29
CA LEU A 133 12.17 -4.41 0.86
C LEU A 133 11.99 -3.02 0.22
N ALA A 134 13.06 -2.23 0.14
CA ALA A 134 13.05 -0.90 -0.47
C ALA A 134 12.63 -0.94 -1.94
N ARG A 135 13.18 -1.89 -2.73
CA ARG A 135 12.77 -2.08 -4.13
C ARG A 135 11.30 -2.46 -4.25
N SER A 136 10.81 -3.33 -3.38
CA SER A 136 9.40 -3.75 -3.44
C SER A 136 8.45 -2.62 -3.09
N HIS A 137 8.74 -1.89 -2.01
CA HIS A 137 7.98 -0.72 -1.62
C HIS A 137 8.00 0.37 -2.71
N ALA A 138 9.17 0.66 -3.29
CA ALA A 138 9.30 1.62 -4.37
C ALA A 138 8.41 1.26 -5.57
N ARG A 139 8.39 -0.02 -6.02
CA ARG A 139 7.52 -0.46 -7.11
C ARG A 139 6.04 -0.21 -6.85
N VAL A 140 5.57 -0.44 -5.62
CA VAL A 140 4.17 -0.20 -5.25
C VAL A 140 3.86 1.30 -5.31
N ILE A 141 4.71 2.13 -4.71
CA ILE A 141 4.56 3.59 -4.73
C ILE A 141 4.59 4.14 -6.15
N ASP A 142 5.55 3.72 -6.96
CA ASP A 142 5.70 4.19 -8.35
C ASP A 142 4.47 3.81 -9.18
N ARG A 143 3.95 2.60 -9.01
CA ARG A 143 2.73 2.14 -9.71
C ARG A 143 1.51 2.97 -9.34
N VAL A 144 1.34 3.32 -8.06
CA VAL A 144 0.22 4.17 -7.63
C VAL A 144 0.45 5.63 -8.09
N ALA A 145 1.69 6.11 -8.06
CA ALA A 145 2.04 7.45 -8.54
C ALA A 145 1.74 7.62 -10.03
N GLU A 146 1.99 6.61 -10.87
CA GLU A 146 1.60 6.62 -12.29
C GLU A 146 0.09 6.84 -12.46
N VAL A 147 -0.73 6.14 -11.68
CA VAL A 147 -2.20 6.25 -11.76
C VAL A 147 -2.65 7.68 -11.40
N TYR A 148 -2.09 8.27 -10.35
CA TYR A 148 -2.43 9.64 -9.97
C TYR A 148 -1.85 10.68 -10.92
N ALA A 149 -0.66 10.47 -11.47
CA ALA A 149 -0.06 11.34 -12.48
C ALA A 149 -0.93 11.40 -13.74
N GLU A 150 -1.61 10.31 -14.10
CA GLU A 150 -2.57 10.28 -15.20
C GLU A 150 -3.93 10.90 -14.82
N ALA A 151 -4.41 10.65 -13.60
CA ALA A 151 -5.76 11.03 -13.17
C ALA A 151 -5.89 12.51 -12.78
N LEU A 152 -4.94 13.08 -12.04
CA LEU A 152 -5.03 14.44 -11.51
C LEU A 152 -5.20 15.51 -12.62
N PRO A 153 -4.41 15.50 -13.72
CA PRO A 153 -4.59 16.47 -14.79
C PRO A 153 -5.97 16.41 -15.44
N LYS A 154 -6.54 15.20 -15.59
CA LYS A 154 -7.91 15.01 -16.14
C LYS A 154 -9.00 15.56 -15.22
N LEU A 155 -8.70 15.71 -13.93
CA LEU A 155 -9.57 16.35 -12.94
C LEU A 155 -9.26 17.84 -12.77
N GLY A 156 -8.38 18.42 -13.60
CA GLY A 156 -7.96 19.81 -13.47
C GLY A 156 -7.23 20.10 -12.16
N MET A 157 -6.45 19.13 -11.70
CA MET A 157 -5.64 19.21 -10.49
C MET A 157 -4.16 19.03 -10.84
N ARG A 158 -3.30 19.73 -10.13
CA ARG A 158 -1.84 19.59 -10.23
C ARG A 158 -1.20 19.49 -8.86
N VAL A 159 -0.02 18.88 -8.80
CA VAL A 159 0.80 18.87 -7.59
C VAL A 159 1.30 20.30 -7.32
N LYS A 160 1.26 20.73 -6.05
CA LYS A 160 1.76 22.05 -5.64
C LYS A 160 3.27 22.15 -5.82
N ALA A 161 3.76 23.36 -6.07
CA ALA A 161 5.19 23.62 -6.15
C ALA A 161 5.92 23.17 -4.86
N GLY A 162 7.07 22.52 -5.02
CA GLY A 162 7.85 21.95 -3.90
C GLY A 162 7.49 20.51 -3.54
N PHE A 163 6.43 19.95 -4.13
CA PHE A 163 6.12 18.52 -4.04
C PHE A 163 6.21 17.87 -5.42
N ASP A 164 6.43 16.56 -5.40
CA ASP A 164 6.27 15.69 -6.56
C ASP A 164 5.20 14.63 -6.28
N ILE A 165 4.65 14.05 -7.36
CA ILE A 165 3.55 13.09 -7.25
C ILE A 165 3.94 11.84 -6.46
N ARG A 166 5.19 11.38 -6.61
CA ARG A 166 5.69 10.19 -5.94
C ARG A 166 5.76 10.42 -4.43
N THR A 167 6.27 11.57 -3.99
CA THR A 167 6.30 11.95 -2.57
C THR A 167 4.90 12.08 -2.01
N CYS A 168 3.95 12.66 -2.76
CA CYS A 168 2.54 12.72 -2.32
C CYS A 168 1.94 11.33 -2.07
N ILE A 169 2.13 10.40 -3.01
CA ILE A 169 1.65 9.02 -2.87
C ILE A 169 2.40 8.25 -1.78
N ALA A 170 3.71 8.45 -1.63
CA ALA A 170 4.49 7.84 -0.56
C ALA A 170 3.99 8.30 0.82
N THR A 171 3.70 9.59 1.01
CA THR A 171 3.14 10.13 2.26
C THR A 171 1.76 9.56 2.55
N GLY A 172 0.86 9.55 1.57
CA GLY A 172 -0.48 8.96 1.72
C GLY A 172 -0.44 7.46 2.04
N SER A 173 0.43 6.70 1.36
CA SER A 173 0.60 5.27 1.59
C SER A 173 1.19 4.97 2.96
N SER A 174 2.16 5.76 3.42
CA SER A 174 2.74 5.63 4.76
C SER A 174 1.70 5.86 5.86
N ALA A 175 0.83 6.85 5.68
CA ALA A 175 -0.28 7.08 6.60
C ALA A 175 -1.26 5.90 6.62
N MET A 176 -1.56 5.32 5.44
CA MET A 176 -2.38 4.12 5.33
C MET A 176 -1.76 2.93 6.05
N ASP A 177 -0.46 2.67 5.84
CA ASP A 177 0.28 1.60 6.54
C ASP A 177 0.25 1.78 8.06
N GLY A 178 0.38 3.01 8.54
CA GLY A 178 0.24 3.36 9.95
C GLY A 178 -1.15 3.03 10.49
N LEU A 179 -2.21 3.36 9.73
CA LEU A 179 -3.60 3.06 10.11
C LEU A 179 -3.90 1.56 10.07
N ILE A 180 -3.33 0.81 9.12
CA ILE A 180 -3.48 -0.65 9.09
C ILE A 180 -2.86 -1.25 10.35
N ARG A 181 -1.67 -0.78 10.77
CA ARG A 181 -1.05 -1.21 12.03
C ARG A 181 -1.89 -0.81 13.24
N LEU A 182 -2.40 0.42 13.28
CA LEU A 182 -3.27 0.89 14.35
C LEU A 182 -4.53 0.02 14.47
N SER A 183 -5.09 -0.45 13.35
CA SER A 183 -6.28 -1.32 13.36
C SER A 183 -6.06 -2.66 14.09
N LEU A 184 -4.80 -3.10 14.25
CA LEU A 184 -4.45 -4.31 14.99
C LEU A 184 -4.44 -4.09 16.51
N THR A 185 -4.18 -2.86 16.96
CA THR A 185 -4.01 -2.53 18.39
C THR A 185 -5.15 -1.68 18.95
N ASP A 186 -5.83 -0.91 18.10
CA ASP A 186 -6.94 -0.02 18.41
C ASP A 186 -7.92 0.03 17.23
N PRO A 187 -8.72 -1.04 17.04
CA PRO A 187 -9.68 -1.13 15.95
C PRO A 187 -10.80 -0.07 16.05
N ASP A 188 -11.17 0.34 17.26
CA ASP A 188 -12.27 1.28 17.50
C ASP A 188 -11.93 2.68 16.98
N THR A 189 -10.70 3.16 17.22
CA THR A 189 -10.24 4.43 16.65
C THR A 189 -10.25 4.40 15.13
N VAL A 190 -9.79 3.31 14.50
CA VAL A 190 -9.77 3.18 13.04
C VAL A 190 -11.18 3.01 12.44
N ALA A 191 -12.09 2.38 13.20
CA ALA A 191 -13.49 2.25 12.83
C ALA A 191 -14.28 3.56 12.93
N SER A 192 -13.71 4.62 13.52
CA SER A 192 -14.35 5.93 13.56
C SER A 192 -14.77 6.41 12.17
N ARG A 193 -15.93 7.08 12.14
CA ARG A 193 -16.54 7.63 10.92
C ARG A 193 -16.80 9.11 11.10
N THR A 194 -16.63 9.86 10.03
CA THR A 194 -17.05 11.26 9.96
C THR A 194 -18.05 11.44 8.84
N VAL A 195 -19.03 12.33 9.03
CA VAL A 195 -20.03 12.64 8.02
C VAL A 195 -19.60 13.90 7.28
N ARG A 196 -19.63 13.83 5.94
CA ARG A 196 -19.31 14.95 5.04
C ARG A 196 -20.39 15.05 3.96
N ALA A 197 -20.46 16.18 3.27
CA ALA A 197 -21.29 16.30 2.09
C ALA A 197 -20.73 15.43 0.96
N GLY A 198 -21.59 14.61 0.37
CA GLY A 198 -21.32 13.78 -0.80
C GLY A 198 -21.51 14.55 -2.11
N PRO A 199 -21.36 13.87 -3.25
CA PRO A 199 -21.38 14.50 -4.56
C PRO A 199 -22.61 15.35 -4.90
N ASN A 200 -23.80 14.98 -4.40
CA ASN A 200 -25.04 15.71 -4.62
C ASN A 200 -25.53 16.45 -3.36
N GLY A 201 -24.64 16.64 -2.37
CA GLY A 201 -24.95 17.29 -1.11
C GLY A 201 -25.58 16.39 -0.04
N GLU A 202 -25.79 15.12 -0.34
CA GLU A 202 -26.25 14.12 0.63
C GLU A 202 -25.18 13.85 1.71
N PRO A 203 -25.57 13.59 2.97
CA PRO A 203 -24.59 13.20 3.98
C PRO A 203 -24.02 11.81 3.66
N VAL A 204 -22.70 11.73 3.54
CA VAL A 204 -21.96 10.48 3.31
C VAL A 204 -20.95 10.24 4.43
N GLU A 205 -20.81 8.97 4.82
CA GLU A 205 -19.79 8.57 5.79
C GLU A 205 -18.42 8.40 5.12
N TRP A 206 -17.41 8.84 5.85
CA TRP A 206 -16.00 8.71 5.53
C TRP A 206 -15.31 7.91 6.62
N GLU A 207 -14.54 6.90 6.20
CA GLU A 207 -13.63 6.18 7.09
C GLU A 207 -12.35 6.97 7.34
N LEU A 208 -11.76 6.80 8.53
CA LEU A 208 -10.50 7.45 8.90
C LEU A 208 -9.38 7.36 7.84
N PRO A 209 -9.11 6.22 7.18
CA PRO A 209 -8.09 6.16 6.12
C PRO A 209 -8.37 7.10 4.94
N ALA A 210 -9.62 7.22 4.50
CA ALA A 210 -9.99 8.14 3.43
C ALA A 210 -9.85 9.61 3.86
N VAL A 211 -10.21 9.92 5.11
CA VAL A 211 -10.03 11.27 5.69
C VAL A 211 -8.56 11.66 5.72
N ALA A 212 -7.70 10.76 6.24
CA ALA A 212 -6.26 11.01 6.36
C ALA A 212 -5.62 11.20 4.97
N PHE A 213 -5.95 10.34 4.01
CA PHE A 213 -5.40 10.43 2.66
C PHE A 213 -5.87 11.71 1.93
N MET A 214 -7.14 12.08 2.07
CA MET A 214 -7.67 13.33 1.50
C MET A 214 -7.00 14.55 2.10
N ALA A 215 -6.73 14.56 3.41
CA ALA A 215 -6.02 15.67 4.06
C ALA A 215 -4.59 15.85 3.52
N ILE A 216 -3.88 14.75 3.25
CA ILE A 216 -2.55 14.77 2.62
C ILE A 216 -2.64 15.30 1.19
N LEU A 217 -3.61 14.82 0.40
CA LEU A 217 -3.84 15.33 -0.95
C LEU A 217 -4.16 16.81 -0.96
N ASP A 218 -5.03 17.30 -0.07
CA ASP A 218 -5.35 18.72 0.05
C ASP A 218 -4.13 19.58 0.41
N ALA A 219 -3.21 19.03 1.19
CA ALA A 219 -1.97 19.70 1.53
C ALA A 219 -1.03 19.80 0.31
N MET A 220 -0.99 18.81 -0.57
CA MET A 220 0.05 18.65 -1.60
C MET A 220 -0.44 18.86 -3.05
N VAL A 221 -1.74 18.91 -3.29
CA VAL A 221 -2.36 19.06 -4.61
C VAL A 221 -3.28 20.28 -4.61
N GLU A 222 -3.33 20.99 -5.73
CA GLU A 222 -4.16 22.18 -5.92
C GLU A 222 -4.86 22.15 -7.28
N PRO A 223 -5.95 22.92 -7.45
CA PRO A 223 -6.53 23.13 -8.78
C PRO A 223 -5.50 23.69 -9.76
N ASP A 224 -5.52 23.19 -10.98
CA ASP A 224 -4.69 23.70 -12.06
C ASP A 224 -5.33 24.98 -12.64
N PRO A 225 -4.71 26.16 -12.51
CA PRO A 225 -5.26 27.41 -13.04
C PRO A 225 -5.29 27.46 -14.58
N GLU A 226 -4.50 26.63 -15.26
CA GLU A 226 -4.44 26.57 -16.72
C GLU A 226 -5.44 25.56 -17.31
N PHE A 227 -6.12 24.79 -16.48
CA PHE A 227 -7.10 23.81 -16.92
C PHE A 227 -8.34 24.50 -17.49
N CYS A 228 -8.44 24.46 -18.82
CA CYS A 228 -9.61 24.89 -19.58
C CYS A 228 -10.51 23.67 -19.87
N GLU A 229 -11.83 23.85 -19.73
CA GLU A 229 -12.87 22.81 -19.94
C GLU A 229 -12.96 22.28 -21.37
#